data_AF-A0AB39QCV5-F1
#
_entry.id   AF-A0AB39QCV5-F1
#
_cell.length_a   1.000
_cell.length_b   1.000
_cell.length_c   1.000
_cell.angle_alpha   90.00
_cell.angle_beta   90.00
_cell.angle_gamma   90.00
#
_symmetry.space_group_name_H-M   'P 1'
#
loop_
_entity.id
_entity.type
_entity.pdbx_description
1 polymer ?
#
loop_
_entity_poly.entity_id
_entity_poly.type
_entity_poly.pdbx_seq_one_letter_code
_entity_poly.pdbx_strand_id
1 'polypeptide(L)'
;MAALLSGLGAAGTAQAASVDSSAWYVLVNRGSGKVLDVSGASTADGAGLSQWTRHDNANQRFQFVDSGGGYYRLKAQHSGKVLDVLNYSAADHADIVQWGDTNGSNQQFRLADSPDGYVRLINRGSGKAVEVDNASTTDGAKVVQFTDWGGANQQWQLVRATGVLAQVHTAGRVKDAGNAVQYSWPGVYFEGRVSGTGVGIVLGDSAADYDVQVDGTTVATLVKPGNTTHWINGLQNRDHTVRLVKRNDTPGDTSTFGGFVAAPGGAVLSKPAARNRQIEFIGDSLTVGYGNLSTSRDCTGDQVQRTTNTDVSYGALTARQLNADYQINGYSGLGMVRNYNGGSPDVTYRTYYDRALQNAPGDVWQNPGTWRPQLVVINLGTNDFSTAVNPGEPWTPDSLATAYRNAYGDFIQKLRTRYGAGTTIVAVGAGQFAGHVQQVVKARNDAGDSGVRYWFLDDSGLDFLGCAWHYSAHDDRVISDRLSSFIAGLPIGW
;
A
#
# COMPACT_ATOMS: atom_id res chain seq x y z
N MET A 1 -66.65 29.38 22.79
CA MET A 1 -66.47 27.92 22.66
C MET A 1 -65.46 27.68 21.56
N ALA A 2 -64.26 27.24 21.94
CA ALA A 2 -63.15 26.96 21.03
C ALA A 2 -63.29 25.55 20.46
N ALA A 3 -63.00 25.37 19.17
CA ALA A 3 -62.74 24.07 18.58
C ALA A 3 -61.47 24.19 17.72
N LEU A 4 -60.34 23.77 18.28
CA LEU A 4 -59.12 23.49 17.54
C LEU A 4 -59.23 22.06 16.97
N LEU A 5 -59.22 21.94 15.64
CA LEU A 5 -58.91 20.69 14.95
C LEU A 5 -57.39 20.60 14.79
N SER A 6 -56.75 19.85 15.68
CA SER A 6 -55.35 19.45 15.55
C SER A 6 -55.23 18.31 14.54
N GLY A 7 -54.52 18.57 13.44
CA GLY A 7 -54.09 17.53 12.51
C GLY A 7 -53.05 16.62 13.18
N LEU A 8 -53.32 15.31 13.14
CA LEU A 8 -52.33 14.28 13.44
C LEU A 8 -51.33 14.25 12.29
N GLY A 9 -50.15 14.82 12.50
CA GLY A 9 -48.99 14.59 11.64
C GLY A 9 -48.55 13.14 11.78
N ALA A 10 -48.52 12.41 10.66
CA ALA A 10 -47.93 11.08 10.59
C ALA A 10 -46.48 11.14 11.08
N ALA A 11 -46.14 10.35 12.10
CA ALA A 11 -44.76 10.16 12.53
C ALA A 11 -43.95 9.58 11.35
N GLY A 12 -42.96 10.34 10.88
CA GLY A 12 -42.01 9.84 9.88
C GLY A 12 -41.30 8.60 10.41
N THR A 13 -41.33 7.52 9.63
CA THR A 13 -40.56 6.31 9.90
C THR A 13 -39.07 6.67 9.90
N ALA A 14 -38.40 6.48 11.05
CA ALA A 14 -36.95 6.63 11.15
C ALA A 14 -36.25 5.71 10.16
N GLN A 15 -35.34 6.27 9.37
CA GLN A 15 -34.53 5.56 8.39
C GLN A 15 -33.35 4.93 9.12
N ALA A 16 -33.28 3.59 9.14
CA ALA A 16 -32.21 2.84 9.77
C ALA A 16 -30.83 3.32 9.29
N ALA A 17 -29.85 3.42 10.20
CA ALA A 17 -28.46 3.71 9.85
C ALA A 17 -27.98 2.84 8.67
N SER A 18 -27.62 3.47 7.56
CA SER A 18 -27.08 2.78 6.38
C SER A 18 -25.62 2.39 6.63
N VAL A 19 -25.34 1.10 6.66
CA VAL A 19 -23.97 0.57 6.76
C VAL A 19 -23.40 0.29 5.37
N ASP A 20 -22.16 0.71 5.12
CA ASP A 20 -21.42 0.33 3.91
C ASP A 20 -20.85 -1.08 4.11
N SER A 21 -21.45 -2.07 3.46
CA SER A 21 -21.06 -3.49 3.57
C SER A 21 -19.71 -3.82 2.94
N SER A 22 -19.11 -2.90 2.18
CA SER A 22 -17.75 -3.06 1.65
C SER A 22 -16.67 -2.64 2.66
N ALA A 23 -17.06 -1.92 3.72
CA ALA A 23 -16.14 -1.39 4.73
C ALA A 23 -15.99 -2.31 5.95
N TRP A 24 -14.85 -2.17 6.62
CA TRP A 24 -14.61 -2.73 7.96
C TRP A 24 -14.94 -1.69 9.02
N TYR A 25 -15.47 -2.13 10.16
CA TYR A 25 -15.84 -1.28 11.27
C TYR A 25 -15.24 -1.78 12.57
N VAL A 26 -14.87 -0.85 13.42
CA VAL A 26 -14.64 -1.05 14.84
C VAL A 26 -15.89 -0.58 15.57
N LEU A 27 -16.43 -1.42 16.45
CA LEU A 27 -17.62 -1.10 17.22
C LEU A 27 -17.20 -0.58 18.59
N VAL A 28 -17.34 0.73 18.83
CA VAL A 28 -16.94 1.39 20.07
C VAL A 28 -18.12 1.46 21.03
N ASN A 29 -18.02 0.86 22.21
CA ASN A 29 -19.06 0.90 23.22
C ASN A 29 -19.21 2.31 23.81
N ARG A 30 -20.45 2.80 23.96
CA ARG A 30 -20.74 4.13 24.52
C ARG A 30 -20.35 4.25 25.99
N GLY A 31 -20.55 3.19 26.77
CA GLY A 31 -20.31 3.20 28.22
C GLY A 31 -18.83 3.22 28.58
N SER A 32 -17.98 2.51 27.83
CA SER A 32 -16.57 2.32 28.18
C SER A 32 -15.58 3.00 27.24
N GLY A 33 -15.99 3.36 26.00
CA GLY A 33 -15.07 3.80 24.94
C GLY A 33 -14.17 2.68 24.39
N LYS A 34 -14.33 1.44 24.86
CA LYS A 34 -13.61 0.24 24.40
C LYS A 34 -14.33 -0.38 23.21
N VAL A 35 -13.71 -1.37 22.57
CA VAL A 35 -14.19 -1.91 21.30
C VAL A 35 -14.53 -3.38 21.41
N LEU A 36 -15.49 -3.81 20.59
CA LEU A 36 -15.82 -5.22 20.40
C LEU A 36 -14.59 -6.00 19.91
N ASP A 37 -14.29 -7.13 20.55
CA ASP A 37 -13.06 -7.90 20.34
C ASP A 37 -13.36 -9.41 20.37
N VAL A 38 -12.83 -10.16 19.40
CA VAL A 38 -12.80 -11.63 19.48
C VAL A 38 -11.63 -12.06 20.35
N SER A 39 -11.93 -12.61 21.53
CA SER A 39 -10.96 -12.85 22.60
C SER A 39 -9.75 -13.67 22.13
N GLY A 40 -8.56 -13.12 22.39
CA GLY A 40 -7.28 -13.74 22.04
C GLY A 40 -7.03 -13.87 20.55
N ALA A 41 -7.76 -13.13 19.70
CA ALA A 41 -7.76 -13.29 18.24
C ALA A 41 -7.95 -14.75 17.79
N SER A 42 -8.69 -15.54 18.57
CA SER A 42 -8.94 -16.95 18.29
C SER A 42 -9.63 -17.11 16.94
N THR A 43 -9.31 -18.18 16.21
CA THR A 43 -10.01 -18.59 14.99
C THR A 43 -10.95 -19.77 15.21
N ALA A 44 -11.08 -20.27 16.46
CA ALA A 44 -11.95 -21.38 16.81
C ALA A 44 -13.43 -20.98 16.87
N ASP A 45 -14.32 -21.93 16.58
CA ASP A 45 -15.76 -21.79 16.86
C ASP A 45 -16.01 -21.74 18.36
N GLY A 46 -16.98 -20.93 18.78
CA GLY A 46 -17.32 -20.75 20.19
C GLY A 46 -16.36 -19.82 20.94
N ALA A 47 -15.38 -19.21 20.29
CA ALA A 47 -14.56 -18.19 20.93
C ALA A 47 -15.43 -16.98 21.30
N GLY A 48 -15.43 -16.62 22.58
CA GLY A 48 -16.26 -15.55 23.12
C GLY A 48 -15.80 -14.16 22.70
N LEU A 49 -16.76 -13.26 22.53
CA LEU A 49 -16.49 -11.85 22.35
C LEU A 49 -16.35 -11.16 23.70
N SER A 50 -15.44 -10.20 23.76
CA SER A 50 -15.22 -9.31 24.89
C SER A 50 -15.11 -7.87 24.42
N GLN A 51 -15.09 -6.91 25.34
CA GLN A 51 -14.56 -5.59 25.03
C GLN A 51 -13.06 -5.52 25.34
N TRP A 52 -12.33 -4.74 24.55
CA TRP A 52 -10.91 -4.50 24.78
C TRP A 52 -10.50 -3.08 24.38
N THR A 53 -9.36 -2.62 24.89
CA THR A 53 -8.74 -1.36 24.47
C THR A 53 -8.49 -1.41 22.96
N ARG A 54 -8.91 -0.36 22.25
CA ARG A 54 -8.77 -0.28 20.79
C ARG A 54 -7.31 -0.32 20.39
N HIS A 55 -6.96 -1.31 19.58
CA HIS A 55 -5.65 -1.45 18.93
C HIS A 55 -5.79 -1.73 17.42
N ASP A 56 -7.01 -1.66 16.88
CA ASP A 56 -7.30 -1.78 15.45
C ASP A 56 -6.74 -3.07 14.81
N ASN A 57 -6.61 -4.16 15.56
CA ASN A 57 -6.23 -5.44 14.97
C ASN A 57 -7.43 -6.09 14.27
N ALA A 58 -7.17 -7.08 13.42
CA ALA A 58 -8.20 -7.75 12.63
C ALA A 58 -9.30 -8.45 13.48
N ASN A 59 -9.02 -8.80 14.74
CA ASN A 59 -10.01 -9.33 15.68
C ASN A 59 -10.95 -8.28 16.30
N GLN A 60 -10.70 -6.99 16.05
CA GLN A 60 -11.56 -5.85 16.45
C GLN A 60 -12.31 -5.22 15.27
N ARG A 61 -12.18 -5.82 14.07
CA ARG A 61 -12.71 -5.27 12.83
C ARG A 61 -13.76 -6.20 12.25
N PHE A 62 -14.94 -5.66 12.01
CA PHE A 62 -16.11 -6.41 11.57
C PHE A 62 -16.67 -5.81 10.28
N GLN A 63 -16.96 -6.67 9.30
CA GLN A 63 -17.67 -6.31 8.09
C GLN A 63 -19.14 -6.73 8.23
N PHE A 64 -20.05 -5.85 7.83
CA PHE A 64 -21.48 -6.16 7.79
C PHE A 64 -21.81 -6.89 6.49
N VAL A 65 -22.20 -8.15 6.58
CA VAL A 65 -22.63 -8.98 5.45
C VAL A 65 -24.16 -9.01 5.43
N ASP A 66 -24.76 -8.58 4.33
CA ASP A 66 -26.22 -8.54 4.20
C ASP A 66 -26.84 -9.95 4.33
N SER A 67 -27.95 -10.02 5.08
CA SER A 67 -28.80 -11.20 5.25
C SER A 67 -30.24 -10.94 4.80
N GLY A 68 -30.51 -9.76 4.21
CA GLY A 68 -31.82 -9.34 3.73
C GLY A 68 -32.75 -8.82 4.82
N GLY A 69 -33.74 -8.01 4.42
CA GLY A 69 -34.76 -7.49 5.35
C GLY A 69 -34.22 -6.56 6.44
N GLY A 70 -33.06 -5.93 6.22
CA GLY A 70 -32.40 -5.03 7.18
C GLY A 70 -31.58 -5.74 8.26
N TYR A 71 -31.29 -7.03 8.09
CA TYR A 71 -30.44 -7.80 8.98
C TYR A 71 -29.07 -8.06 8.35
N TYR A 72 -28.06 -8.12 9.20
CA TYR A 72 -26.68 -8.35 8.83
C TYR A 72 -26.05 -9.43 9.71
N ARG A 73 -25.05 -10.11 9.16
CA ARG A 73 -24.05 -10.84 9.94
C ARG A 73 -22.83 -9.94 10.11
N LEU A 74 -22.19 -9.97 11.28
CA LEU A 74 -20.96 -9.23 11.53
C LEU A 74 -19.78 -10.20 11.41
N LYS A 75 -19.06 -10.13 10.28
CA LYS A 75 -17.92 -11.01 9.97
C LYS A 75 -16.63 -10.43 10.54
N ALA A 76 -15.95 -11.15 11.42
CA ALA A 76 -14.63 -10.76 11.95
C ALA A 76 -13.54 -10.88 10.88
N GLN A 77 -12.64 -9.89 10.79
CA GLN A 77 -11.64 -9.83 9.73
C GLN A 77 -10.61 -10.96 9.80
N HIS A 78 -10.15 -11.31 11.00
CA HIS A 78 -9.05 -12.28 11.18
C HIS A 78 -9.47 -13.73 10.95
N SER A 79 -10.70 -14.10 11.29
CA SER A 79 -11.19 -15.48 11.22
C SER A 79 -12.12 -15.74 10.04
N GLY A 80 -12.73 -14.69 9.47
CA GLY A 80 -13.79 -14.81 8.47
C GLY A 80 -15.12 -15.36 9.03
N LYS A 81 -15.20 -15.59 10.35
CA LYS A 81 -16.40 -16.08 11.06
C LYS A 81 -17.29 -14.93 11.47
N VAL A 82 -18.53 -15.25 11.87
CA VAL A 82 -19.55 -14.23 12.19
C VAL A 82 -19.92 -14.27 13.66
N LEU A 83 -20.40 -13.14 14.18
CA LEU A 83 -21.05 -13.07 15.48
C LEU A 83 -22.22 -14.07 15.56
N ASP A 84 -22.35 -14.71 16.70
CA ASP A 84 -23.31 -15.78 16.96
C ASP A 84 -23.80 -15.70 18.41
N VAL A 85 -25.12 -15.76 18.60
CA VAL A 85 -25.71 -16.00 19.92
C VAL A 85 -25.61 -17.50 20.22
N LEU A 86 -24.76 -17.86 21.19
CA LEU A 86 -24.42 -19.24 21.49
C LEU A 86 -25.67 -20.10 21.71
N ASN A 87 -25.73 -21.24 21.01
CA ASN A 87 -26.81 -22.22 21.09
C ASN A 87 -28.21 -21.68 20.77
N TYR A 88 -28.33 -20.60 19.97
CA TYR A 88 -29.62 -19.98 19.63
C TYR A 88 -30.41 -19.52 20.88
N SER A 89 -29.72 -19.28 22.00
CA SER A 89 -30.38 -18.96 23.26
C SER A 89 -31.22 -17.69 23.15
N ALA A 90 -32.39 -17.69 23.79
CA ALA A 90 -33.22 -16.50 23.98
C ALA A 90 -33.12 -15.95 25.42
N ALA A 91 -32.20 -16.50 26.24
CA ALA A 91 -31.98 -16.04 27.60
C ALA A 91 -31.13 -14.77 27.64
N ASP A 92 -31.38 -13.94 28.65
CA ASP A 92 -30.46 -12.87 29.05
C ASP A 92 -29.12 -13.46 29.52
N HIS A 93 -28.03 -12.72 29.30
CA HIS A 93 -26.65 -13.13 29.55
C HIS A 93 -26.16 -14.33 28.73
N ALA A 94 -26.85 -14.71 27.64
CA ALA A 94 -26.27 -15.68 26.72
C ALA A 94 -25.03 -15.08 26.04
N ASP A 95 -23.94 -15.85 26.01
CA ASP A 95 -22.67 -15.41 25.45
C ASP A 95 -22.80 -15.09 23.95
N ILE A 96 -22.20 -13.98 23.53
CA ILE A 96 -21.92 -13.73 22.11
C ILE A 96 -20.56 -14.33 21.79
N VAL A 97 -20.54 -15.23 20.81
CA VAL A 97 -19.34 -15.92 20.33
C VAL A 97 -19.15 -15.64 18.85
N GLN A 98 -18.03 -16.09 18.28
CA GLN A 98 -17.94 -16.27 16.83
C GLN A 98 -18.23 -17.72 16.45
N TRP A 99 -18.78 -17.92 15.26
CA TRP A 99 -19.01 -19.25 14.70
C TRP A 99 -18.89 -19.23 13.18
N GLY A 100 -18.70 -20.40 12.57
CA GLY A 100 -18.84 -20.59 11.12
C GLY A 100 -20.16 -20.00 10.60
N ASP A 101 -20.09 -19.33 9.46
CA ASP A 101 -21.22 -18.61 8.88
C ASP A 101 -22.27 -19.57 8.33
N THR A 102 -23.40 -19.70 9.04
CA THR A 102 -24.55 -20.52 8.65
C THR A 102 -25.73 -19.67 8.20
N ASN A 103 -25.61 -18.34 8.31
CA ASN A 103 -26.70 -17.39 8.12
C ASN A 103 -27.96 -17.73 8.95
N GLY A 104 -27.80 -18.38 10.10
CA GLY A 104 -28.87 -18.69 11.05
C GLY A 104 -29.43 -17.43 11.73
N SER A 105 -30.66 -17.50 12.27
CA SER A 105 -31.31 -16.36 12.93
C SER A 105 -30.54 -15.86 14.18
N ASN A 106 -29.78 -16.73 14.83
CA ASN A 106 -28.86 -16.40 15.92
C ASN A 106 -27.61 -15.62 15.46
N GLN A 107 -27.31 -15.57 14.17
CA GLN A 107 -26.19 -14.83 13.57
C GLN A 107 -26.62 -13.53 12.88
N GLN A 108 -27.92 -13.23 12.87
CA GLN A 108 -28.48 -12.09 12.17
C GLN A 108 -28.84 -10.97 13.14
N PHE A 109 -28.35 -9.77 12.87
CA PHE A 109 -28.53 -8.59 13.72
C PHE A 109 -29.03 -7.41 12.87
N ARG A 110 -30.05 -6.71 13.36
CA ARG A 110 -30.47 -5.41 12.79
C ARG A 110 -29.83 -4.28 13.58
N LEU A 111 -29.60 -3.16 12.92
CA LEU A 111 -29.15 -1.92 13.53
C LEU A 111 -30.36 -1.11 13.99
N ALA A 112 -30.50 -0.92 15.31
CA ALA A 112 -31.51 -0.05 15.90
C ALA A 112 -30.87 1.28 16.34
N ASP A 113 -31.36 2.40 15.83
CA ASP A 113 -30.75 3.71 16.08
C ASP A 113 -30.83 4.13 17.57
N SER A 114 -29.80 4.85 17.99
CA SER A 114 -29.70 5.55 19.28
C SER A 114 -29.27 7.00 19.03
N PRO A 115 -29.52 7.93 19.96
CA PRO A 115 -29.02 9.31 19.84
C PRO A 115 -27.50 9.40 19.65
N ASP A 116 -27.04 10.50 19.07
CA ASP A 116 -25.62 10.85 18.92
C ASP A 116 -24.81 9.91 18.01
N GLY A 117 -25.47 9.25 17.04
CA GLY A 117 -24.82 8.39 16.05
C GLY A 117 -24.44 7.00 16.57
N TYR A 118 -24.99 6.59 17.71
CA TYR A 118 -24.86 5.23 18.23
C TYR A 118 -25.96 4.32 17.69
N VAL A 119 -25.71 3.01 17.72
CA VAL A 119 -26.65 1.96 17.33
C VAL A 119 -26.68 0.84 18.37
N ARG A 120 -27.76 0.09 18.42
CA ARG A 120 -27.86 -1.19 19.14
C ARG A 120 -27.94 -2.32 18.11
N LEU A 121 -27.20 -3.41 18.35
CA LEU A 121 -27.26 -4.61 17.53
C LEU A 121 -28.34 -5.53 18.09
N ILE A 122 -29.46 -5.67 17.39
CA ILE A 122 -30.60 -6.47 17.87
C ILE A 122 -30.65 -7.79 17.11
N ASN A 123 -30.52 -8.90 17.82
CA ASN A 123 -30.55 -10.23 17.23
C ASN A 123 -31.95 -10.57 16.66
N ARG A 124 -32.00 -11.22 15.49
CA ARG A 124 -33.24 -11.61 14.82
C ARG A 124 -33.97 -12.74 15.54
N GLY A 125 -33.25 -13.71 16.08
CA GLY A 125 -33.81 -14.88 16.76
C GLY A 125 -34.40 -14.55 18.12
N SER A 126 -33.68 -13.78 18.95
CA SER A 126 -34.09 -13.48 20.33
C SER A 126 -34.75 -12.12 20.52
N GLY A 127 -34.55 -11.18 19.60
CA GLY A 127 -34.97 -9.78 19.77
C GLY A 127 -34.16 -8.99 20.79
N LYS A 128 -33.05 -9.55 21.31
CA LYS A 128 -32.20 -8.97 22.37
C LYS A 128 -31.02 -8.19 21.80
N ALA A 129 -30.52 -7.23 22.59
CA ALA A 129 -29.39 -6.37 22.23
C ALA A 129 -28.06 -7.01 22.61
N VAL A 130 -27.04 -6.83 21.77
CA VAL A 130 -25.63 -7.13 22.11
C VAL A 130 -25.11 -6.05 23.07
N GLU A 131 -24.62 -6.47 24.23
CA GLU A 131 -24.14 -5.57 25.27
C GLU A 131 -22.86 -6.04 25.97
N VAL A 132 -22.13 -5.08 26.55
CA VAL A 132 -21.07 -5.38 27.52
C VAL A 132 -21.71 -5.79 28.83
N ASP A 133 -21.37 -6.98 29.31
CA ASP A 133 -21.96 -7.59 30.50
C ASP A 133 -21.73 -6.71 31.74
N ASN A 134 -22.79 -6.53 32.51
CA ASN A 134 -22.80 -5.70 33.73
C ASN A 134 -22.29 -4.26 33.54
N ALA A 135 -22.34 -3.72 32.32
CA ALA A 135 -21.82 -2.40 31.97
C ALA A 135 -20.37 -2.15 32.41
N SER A 136 -19.55 -3.21 32.47
CA SER A 136 -18.15 -3.10 32.86
C SER A 136 -17.38 -2.16 31.93
N THR A 137 -16.34 -1.52 32.45
CA THR A 137 -15.40 -0.69 31.68
C THR A 137 -14.00 -1.31 31.60
N THR A 138 -13.81 -2.55 32.05
CA THR A 138 -12.51 -3.23 32.05
C THR A 138 -12.26 -4.01 30.76
N ASP A 139 -10.99 -4.14 30.37
CA ASP A 139 -10.58 -5.04 29.30
C ASP A 139 -10.93 -6.50 29.65
N GLY A 140 -11.37 -7.26 28.66
CA GLY A 140 -11.77 -8.66 28.81
C GLY A 140 -13.17 -8.88 29.38
N ALA A 141 -13.93 -7.81 29.66
CA ALA A 141 -15.33 -7.97 30.06
C ALA A 141 -16.13 -8.61 28.91
N LYS A 142 -16.96 -9.60 29.26
CA LYS A 142 -17.72 -10.38 28.29
C LYS A 142 -18.73 -9.53 27.52
N VAL A 143 -18.97 -9.92 26.28
CA VAL A 143 -20.11 -9.43 25.50
C VAL A 143 -21.19 -10.51 25.47
N VAL A 144 -22.39 -10.13 25.85
CA VAL A 144 -23.56 -11.01 25.97
C VAL A 144 -24.75 -10.41 25.20
N GLN A 145 -25.84 -11.15 25.06
CA GLN A 145 -27.13 -10.54 24.76
C GLN A 145 -27.94 -10.26 26.02
N PHE A 146 -28.75 -9.22 25.98
CA PHE A 146 -29.70 -8.88 27.04
C PHE A 146 -30.93 -8.18 26.47
N THR A 147 -32.03 -8.20 27.21
CA THR A 147 -33.24 -7.42 26.90
C THR A 147 -32.89 -5.98 26.51
N ASP A 148 -33.39 -5.48 25.37
CA ASP A 148 -33.10 -4.10 24.93
C ASP A 148 -33.78 -3.10 25.86
N TRP A 149 -32.98 -2.36 26.62
CA TRP A 149 -33.42 -1.29 27.52
C TRP A 149 -32.77 0.06 27.17
N GLY A 150 -32.01 0.12 26.09
CA GLY A 150 -31.36 1.34 25.63
C GLY A 150 -30.13 1.76 26.45
N GLY A 151 -29.55 0.86 27.24
CA GLY A 151 -28.39 1.16 28.10
C GLY A 151 -27.15 1.59 27.32
N ALA A 152 -26.29 2.42 27.92
CA ALA A 152 -25.04 2.84 27.27
C ALA A 152 -24.11 1.66 26.94
N ASN A 153 -24.14 0.61 27.74
CA ASN A 153 -23.41 -0.64 27.49
C ASN A 153 -23.99 -1.47 26.32
N GLN A 154 -25.21 -1.16 25.85
CA GLN A 154 -25.85 -1.77 24.67
C GLN A 154 -25.61 -0.97 23.38
N GLN A 155 -25.04 0.23 23.50
CA GLN A 155 -24.89 1.19 22.41
C GLN A 155 -23.47 1.18 21.87
N TRP A 156 -23.36 1.07 20.55
CA TRP A 156 -22.12 0.97 19.81
C TRP A 156 -22.03 2.08 18.77
N GLN A 157 -20.90 2.76 18.69
CA GLN A 157 -20.59 3.63 17.57
C GLN A 157 -19.88 2.81 16.50
N LEU A 158 -20.38 2.86 15.28
CA LEU A 158 -19.73 2.23 14.14
C LEU A 158 -18.65 3.16 13.60
N VAL A 159 -17.40 2.95 14.02
CA VAL A 159 -16.25 3.68 13.50
C VAL A 159 -15.70 2.90 12.33
N ARG A 160 -15.68 3.49 11.12
CA ARG A 160 -15.00 2.86 9.99
C ARG A 160 -13.55 2.59 10.36
N ALA A 161 -13.14 1.33 10.26
CA ALA A 161 -11.73 0.97 10.37
C ALA A 161 -11.02 1.62 9.18
N THR A 162 -10.30 2.70 9.44
CA THR A 162 -9.53 3.37 8.41
C THR A 162 -8.39 2.44 8.01
N GLY A 163 -8.38 1.98 6.76
CA GLY A 163 -7.27 1.20 6.21
C GLY A 163 -5.96 1.96 6.37
N VAL A 164 -4.84 1.24 6.37
CA VAL A 164 -3.49 1.82 6.59
C VAL A 164 -3.25 3.05 5.69
N LEU A 165 -3.71 3.01 4.43
CA LEU A 165 -3.57 4.09 3.44
C LEU A 165 -4.32 5.40 3.79
N ALA A 166 -5.24 5.38 4.75
CA ALA A 166 -5.86 6.59 5.28
C ALA A 166 -4.93 7.34 6.25
N GLN A 167 -4.03 6.62 6.92
CA GLN A 167 -3.14 7.15 7.96
C GLN A 167 -1.73 7.45 7.44
N VAL A 168 -1.39 6.97 6.25
CA VAL A 168 -0.08 7.20 5.63
C VAL A 168 -0.21 7.72 4.21
N HIS A 169 0.77 8.51 3.81
CA HIS A 169 1.00 8.88 2.42
C HIS A 169 1.94 7.86 1.77
N THR A 170 1.61 7.46 0.54
CA THR A 170 2.46 6.65 -0.33
C THR A 170 2.11 6.95 -1.77
N ALA A 171 3.11 6.93 -2.65
CA ALA A 171 2.92 7.00 -4.09
C ALA A 171 3.28 5.67 -4.79
N GLY A 172 3.87 4.72 -4.05
CA GLY A 172 4.29 3.43 -4.57
C GLY A 172 3.12 2.59 -5.06
N ARG A 173 3.40 1.58 -5.87
CA ARG A 173 2.39 0.59 -6.28
C ARG A 173 2.14 -0.38 -5.13
N VAL A 174 0.93 -0.31 -4.61
CA VAL A 174 0.50 -1.03 -3.43
C VAL A 174 -0.88 -1.68 -3.63
N LYS A 175 -1.18 -2.71 -2.85
CA LYS A 175 -2.52 -3.30 -2.71
C LYS A 175 -3.00 -3.15 -1.28
N ASP A 176 -4.23 -2.67 -1.12
CA ASP A 176 -4.88 -2.64 0.18
C ASP A 176 -5.35 -4.06 0.56
N ALA A 177 -4.92 -4.54 1.73
CA ALA A 177 -5.34 -5.81 2.33
C ALA A 177 -6.19 -5.58 3.60
N GLY A 178 -6.67 -4.35 3.82
CA GLY A 178 -7.52 -3.94 4.92
C GLY A 178 -6.76 -3.60 6.20
N ASN A 179 -6.07 -4.58 6.81
CA ASN A 179 -5.24 -4.36 8.00
C ASN A 179 -3.76 -4.12 7.68
N ALA A 180 -3.37 -4.29 6.43
CA ALA A 180 -2.03 -4.04 5.94
C ALA A 180 -2.08 -3.57 4.49
N VAL A 181 -0.94 -3.10 4.02
CA VAL A 181 -0.67 -2.79 2.62
C VAL A 181 0.34 -3.78 2.10
N GLN A 182 0.07 -4.40 0.95
CA GLN A 182 0.99 -5.30 0.25
C GLN A 182 1.73 -4.56 -0.87
N TYR A 183 3.01 -4.84 -1.05
CA TYR A 183 3.85 -4.23 -2.09
C TYR A 183 5.06 -5.11 -2.41
N SER A 184 5.65 -4.93 -3.59
CA SER A 184 6.89 -5.64 -3.97
C SER A 184 7.93 -4.74 -4.62
N TRP A 185 7.51 -3.69 -5.32
CA TRP A 185 8.42 -2.81 -6.05
C TRP A 185 9.44 -2.13 -5.10
N PRO A 186 10.69 -1.95 -5.54
CA PRO A 186 11.71 -1.29 -4.75
C PRO A 186 11.38 0.20 -4.57
N GLY A 187 11.92 0.83 -3.53
CA GLY A 187 11.70 2.25 -3.27
C GLY A 187 10.28 2.63 -2.85
N VAL A 188 9.35 1.68 -2.70
CA VAL A 188 8.04 1.92 -2.08
C VAL A 188 8.26 2.48 -0.67
N TYR A 189 7.60 3.61 -0.40
CA TYR A 189 7.72 4.32 0.87
C TYR A 189 6.36 4.60 1.49
N PHE A 190 6.37 4.77 2.81
CA PHE A 190 5.22 5.22 3.59
C PHE A 190 5.64 6.39 4.46
N GLU A 191 4.92 7.50 4.35
CA GLU A 191 5.15 8.71 5.15
C GLU A 191 3.95 8.92 6.10
N GLY A 192 4.24 9.16 7.37
CA GLY A 192 3.25 9.33 8.43
C GLY A 192 3.66 10.41 9.41
N ARG A 193 2.76 10.69 10.36
CA ARG A 193 3.02 11.58 11.48
C ARG A 193 2.58 10.93 12.77
N VAL A 194 3.39 11.11 13.82
CA VAL A 194 3.04 10.66 15.17
C VAL A 194 3.35 11.78 16.17
N SER A 195 2.69 11.75 17.31
CA SER A 195 3.09 12.50 18.51
C SER A 195 3.53 11.51 19.58
N GLY A 196 4.50 11.90 20.42
CA GLY A 196 4.96 11.10 21.56
C GLY A 196 6.45 10.75 21.49
N THR A 197 6.88 9.85 22.38
CA THR A 197 8.29 9.52 22.62
C THR A 197 8.81 8.33 21.82
N GLY A 198 8.01 7.80 20.89
CA GLY A 198 8.39 6.67 20.06
C GLY A 198 7.37 6.31 19.01
N VAL A 199 7.83 5.57 18.00
CA VAL A 199 7.01 5.05 16.90
C VAL A 199 7.33 3.57 16.66
N GLY A 200 6.28 2.76 16.55
CA GLY A 200 6.30 1.40 16.06
C GLY A 200 6.02 1.37 14.57
N ILE A 201 6.77 0.56 13.83
CA ILE A 201 6.61 0.29 12.41
C ILE A 201 6.16 -1.16 12.27
N VAL A 202 4.91 -1.40 11.89
CA VAL A 202 4.36 -2.75 11.74
C VAL A 202 4.74 -3.29 10.36
N LEU A 203 5.60 -4.31 10.33
CA LEU A 203 6.14 -4.88 9.09
C LEU A 203 5.99 -6.40 9.07
N GLY A 204 5.76 -6.93 7.88
CA GLY A 204 5.87 -8.35 7.56
C GLY A 204 6.67 -8.54 6.29
N ASP A 205 7.98 -8.77 6.43
CA ASP A 205 8.90 -9.01 5.32
C ASP A 205 10.18 -9.72 5.77
N SER A 206 10.48 -10.90 5.23
CA SER A 206 11.68 -11.68 5.55
C SER A 206 12.79 -11.60 4.49
N ALA A 207 12.64 -10.77 3.46
CA ALA A 207 13.55 -10.69 2.31
C ALA A 207 14.19 -9.30 2.15
N ALA A 208 13.39 -8.25 2.26
CA ALA A 208 13.82 -6.89 1.95
C ALA A 208 14.44 -6.15 3.14
N ASP A 209 15.16 -5.07 2.82
CA ASP A 209 15.66 -4.11 3.79
C ASP A 209 14.94 -2.77 3.68
N TYR A 210 14.97 -2.03 4.78
CA TYR A 210 14.27 -0.77 4.91
C TYR A 210 15.12 0.27 5.61
N ASP A 211 14.99 1.54 5.22
CA ASP A 211 15.42 2.66 6.05
C ASP A 211 14.21 3.27 6.76
N VAL A 212 14.40 3.60 8.04
CA VAL A 212 13.45 4.36 8.86
C VAL A 212 14.03 5.73 9.10
N GLN A 213 13.29 6.76 8.70
CA GLN A 213 13.62 8.16 8.92
C GLN A 213 12.62 8.79 9.88
N VAL A 214 13.13 9.55 10.84
CA VAL A 214 12.35 10.40 11.74
C VAL A 214 12.83 11.84 11.58
N ASP A 215 11.89 12.76 11.34
CA ASP A 215 12.18 14.18 11.08
C ASP A 215 13.24 14.40 9.99
N GLY A 216 13.19 13.56 8.94
CA GLY A 216 14.10 13.63 7.79
C GLY A 216 15.49 13.01 8.01
N THR A 217 15.76 12.45 9.19
CA THR A 217 17.05 11.78 9.49
C THR A 217 16.86 10.27 9.54
N THR A 218 17.70 9.49 8.85
CA THR A 218 17.71 8.03 8.98
C THR A 218 18.16 7.64 10.38
N VAL A 219 17.27 6.99 11.13
CA VAL A 219 17.51 6.56 12.52
C VAL A 219 17.71 5.05 12.65
N ALA A 220 17.30 4.27 11.65
CA ALA A 220 17.53 2.83 11.62
C ALA A 220 17.53 2.29 10.18
N THR A 221 18.28 1.21 9.97
CA THR A 221 18.15 0.33 8.80
C THR A 221 17.70 -1.04 9.30
N LEU A 222 16.55 -1.50 8.83
CA LEU A 222 15.97 -2.79 9.21
C LEU A 222 16.34 -3.83 8.15
N VAL A 223 17.04 -4.88 8.56
CA VAL A 223 17.46 -5.96 7.66
C VAL A 223 16.53 -7.17 7.85
N LYS A 224 15.82 -7.57 6.79
CA LYS A 224 14.86 -8.71 6.82
C LYS A 224 13.98 -8.71 8.09
N PRO A 225 13.16 -7.66 8.29
CA PRO A 225 12.51 -7.36 9.58
C PRO A 225 11.61 -8.47 10.15
N GLY A 226 11.20 -9.45 9.36
CA GLY A 226 10.24 -10.47 9.77
C GLY A 226 8.83 -9.90 9.92
N ASN A 227 7.96 -10.66 10.58
CA ASN A 227 6.59 -10.25 10.90
C ASN A 227 6.49 -9.74 12.34
N THR A 228 6.73 -8.44 12.54
CA THR A 228 6.80 -7.82 13.87
C THR A 228 6.60 -6.30 13.82
N THR A 229 6.50 -5.68 14.99
CA THR A 229 6.56 -4.22 15.13
C THR A 229 7.97 -3.80 15.54
N HIS A 230 8.62 -3.00 14.70
CA HIS A 230 9.94 -2.41 14.99
C HIS A 230 9.77 -1.06 15.68
N TRP A 231 10.32 -0.91 16.88
CA TRP A 231 10.17 0.30 17.68
C TRP A 231 11.38 1.21 17.60
N ILE A 232 11.15 2.48 17.26
CA ILE A 232 12.08 3.59 17.49
C ILE A 232 11.61 4.32 18.75
N ASN A 233 12.37 4.20 19.83
CA ASN A 233 12.06 4.80 21.14
C ASN A 233 13.03 5.96 21.48
N GLY A 234 12.74 6.68 22.55
CA GLY A 234 13.61 7.76 23.03
C GLY A 234 13.51 9.04 22.20
N LEU A 235 12.43 9.21 21.44
CA LEU A 235 12.13 10.46 20.76
C LEU A 235 11.70 11.52 21.78
N GLN A 236 11.90 12.79 21.43
CA GLN A 236 11.38 13.91 22.21
C GLN A 236 9.84 13.84 22.23
N ASN A 237 9.19 14.25 23.32
CA ASN A 237 7.73 14.25 23.36
C ASN A 237 7.15 15.43 22.57
N ARG A 238 7.02 15.26 21.25
CA ARG A 238 6.43 16.23 20.31
C ARG A 238 5.88 15.52 19.08
N ASP A 239 5.42 16.30 18.10
CA ASP A 239 5.11 15.79 16.77
C ASP A 239 6.40 15.41 16.01
N HIS A 240 6.32 14.29 15.30
CA HIS A 240 7.36 13.76 14.43
C HIS A 240 6.80 13.41 13.05
N THR A 241 7.60 13.63 12.01
CA THR A 241 7.38 12.97 10.71
C THR A 241 8.14 11.66 10.68
N VAL A 242 7.55 10.64 10.08
CA VAL A 242 8.15 9.30 9.97
C VAL A 242 8.07 8.87 8.52
N ARG A 243 9.17 8.34 7.99
CA ARG A 243 9.23 7.75 6.65
C ARG A 243 9.87 6.39 6.73
N LEU A 244 9.18 5.38 6.19
CA LEU A 244 9.71 4.05 5.95
C LEU A 244 9.91 3.90 4.45
N VAL A 245 11.06 3.37 4.00
CA VAL A 245 11.31 3.13 2.56
C VAL A 245 12.00 1.80 2.35
N LYS A 246 11.49 1.01 1.39
CA LYS A 246 12.08 -0.25 0.94
C LYS A 246 13.33 0.01 0.11
N ARG A 247 14.46 -0.60 0.48
CA ARG A 247 15.79 -0.33 -0.12
C ARG A 247 16.10 -1.17 -1.35
N ASN A 248 15.77 -2.45 -1.36
CA ASN A 248 16.25 -3.38 -2.37
C ASN A 248 15.11 -4.05 -3.13
N ASP A 249 15.43 -4.60 -4.32
CA ASP A 249 14.48 -5.35 -5.11
C ASP A 249 14.41 -6.82 -4.64
N THR A 250 13.22 -7.22 -4.23
CA THR A 250 12.90 -8.61 -3.86
C THR A 250 11.73 -9.09 -4.70
N PRO A 251 11.91 -9.24 -6.03
CA PRO A 251 10.79 -9.42 -6.95
C PRO A 251 10.02 -10.73 -6.76
N GLY A 252 10.58 -11.70 -6.03
CA GLY A 252 9.93 -12.96 -5.67
C GLY A 252 9.06 -12.89 -4.41
N ASP A 253 9.16 -11.80 -3.64
CA ASP A 253 8.56 -11.68 -2.31
C ASP A 253 7.51 -10.57 -2.26
N THR A 254 6.54 -10.75 -1.38
CA THR A 254 5.54 -9.71 -1.05
C THR A 254 5.83 -9.16 0.33
N SER A 255 6.05 -7.85 0.38
CA SER A 255 6.21 -7.06 1.60
C SER A 255 4.84 -6.66 2.16
N THR A 256 4.70 -6.59 3.48
CA THR A 256 3.49 -6.06 4.14
C THR A 256 3.82 -4.95 5.13
N PHE A 257 2.98 -3.91 5.16
CA PHE A 257 3.08 -2.80 6.10
C PHE A 257 1.73 -2.59 6.80
N GLY A 258 1.71 -2.73 8.13
CA GLY A 258 0.52 -2.61 8.96
C GLY A 258 0.25 -1.19 9.47
N GLY A 259 1.08 -0.21 9.13
CA GLY A 259 0.96 1.17 9.60
C GLY A 259 2.00 1.56 10.65
N PHE A 260 1.93 2.82 11.05
CA PHE A 260 2.69 3.36 12.19
C PHE A 260 1.84 3.24 13.46
N VAL A 261 2.48 2.99 14.59
CA VAL A 261 1.87 2.95 15.92
C VAL A 261 2.61 3.93 16.80
N ALA A 262 1.90 4.76 17.57
CA ALA A 262 2.57 5.65 18.53
C ALA A 262 2.91 4.87 19.82
N ALA A 263 4.01 5.23 20.48
CA ALA A 263 4.31 4.73 21.81
C ALA A 263 3.20 5.12 22.82
N PRO A 264 3.06 4.41 23.97
CA PRO A 264 2.05 4.75 24.97
C PRO A 264 2.06 6.23 25.36
N GLY A 265 0.88 6.86 25.35
CA GLY A 265 0.73 8.31 25.59
C GLY A 265 0.91 9.20 24.35
N GLY A 266 1.29 8.61 23.21
CA GLY A 266 1.33 9.27 21.91
C GLY A 266 0.09 8.97 21.05
N ALA A 267 0.07 9.53 19.84
CA ALA A 267 -0.99 9.30 18.86
C ALA A 267 -0.46 9.32 17.42
N VAL A 268 -1.06 8.52 16.54
CA VAL A 268 -0.89 8.66 15.08
C VAL A 268 -1.70 9.88 14.62
N LEU A 269 -1.07 10.75 13.86
CA LEU A 269 -1.65 12.01 13.41
C LEU A 269 -2.10 11.89 11.94
N SER A 270 -2.74 12.95 11.42
CA SER A 270 -3.11 13.03 10.00
C SER A 270 -1.87 12.85 9.11
N LYS A 271 -2.00 12.04 8.05
CA LYS A 271 -0.92 11.81 7.10
C LYS A 271 -0.41 13.11 6.45
N PRO A 272 0.87 13.16 6.03
CA PRO A 272 1.38 14.25 5.21
C PRO A 272 0.55 14.45 3.93
N ALA A 273 0.52 15.69 3.43
CA ALA A 273 -0.08 15.97 2.13
C ALA A 273 0.75 15.35 1.01
N ALA A 274 0.07 14.87 -0.03
CA ALA A 274 0.72 14.41 -1.24
C ALA A 274 1.46 15.57 -1.92
N ARG A 275 2.53 15.25 -2.64
CA ARG A 275 3.25 16.23 -3.44
C ARG A 275 2.48 16.47 -4.73
N ASN A 276 2.48 17.71 -5.22
CA ASN A 276 1.79 18.05 -6.48
C ASN A 276 2.49 17.44 -7.70
N ARG A 277 3.81 17.26 -7.61
CA ARG A 277 4.64 16.68 -8.67
C ARG A 277 4.73 15.17 -8.48
N GLN A 278 4.61 14.43 -9.57
CA GLN A 278 4.65 12.97 -9.61
C GLN A 278 5.54 12.52 -10.76
N ILE A 279 6.48 11.63 -10.46
CA ILE A 279 7.43 11.09 -11.44
C ILE A 279 7.46 9.57 -11.37
N GLU A 280 7.30 8.91 -12.51
CA GLU A 280 7.51 7.46 -12.61
C GLU A 280 8.87 7.18 -13.25
N PHE A 281 9.67 6.34 -12.61
CA PHE A 281 10.91 5.81 -13.17
C PHE A 281 10.72 4.33 -13.50
N ILE A 282 10.94 4.00 -14.77
CA ILE A 282 10.83 2.67 -15.34
C ILE A 282 12.22 2.22 -15.77
N GLY A 283 12.67 1.06 -15.32
CA GLY A 283 13.98 0.59 -15.71
C GLY A 283 14.39 -0.76 -15.18
N ASP A 284 15.68 -1.01 -15.27
CA ASP A 284 16.34 -2.23 -14.81
C ASP A 284 17.10 -1.99 -13.50
N SER A 285 18.17 -2.77 -13.28
CA SER A 285 19.04 -2.73 -12.09
C SER A 285 19.66 -1.36 -11.86
N LEU A 286 19.91 -0.58 -12.91
CA LEU A 286 20.44 0.78 -12.79
C LEU A 286 19.42 1.72 -12.15
N THR A 287 18.14 1.53 -12.44
CA THR A 287 17.04 2.34 -11.86
C THR A 287 16.70 1.90 -10.44
N VAL A 288 16.88 0.61 -10.14
CA VAL A 288 16.77 0.04 -8.78
C VAL A 288 17.88 0.57 -7.85
N GLY A 289 19.05 0.92 -8.36
CA GLY A 289 20.23 1.22 -7.53
C GLY A 289 20.98 -0.04 -7.10
N TYR A 290 21.06 -1.04 -7.98
CA TYR A 290 21.69 -2.34 -7.71
C TYR A 290 23.11 -2.20 -7.17
N GLY A 291 23.33 -2.63 -5.93
CA GLY A 291 24.63 -2.62 -5.27
C GLY A 291 25.31 -1.25 -5.16
N ASN A 292 24.55 -0.15 -5.21
CA ASN A 292 25.08 1.20 -5.32
C ASN A 292 25.82 1.70 -4.07
N LEU A 293 25.57 1.10 -2.90
CA LEU A 293 26.32 1.39 -1.67
C LEU A 293 27.52 0.46 -1.45
N SER A 294 27.81 -0.43 -2.39
CA SER A 294 28.95 -1.33 -2.25
C SER A 294 30.26 -0.57 -2.30
N THR A 295 31.23 -1.05 -1.53
CA THR A 295 32.63 -0.60 -1.61
C THR A 295 33.48 -1.54 -2.48
N SER A 296 32.85 -2.50 -3.15
CA SER A 296 33.48 -3.50 -4.02
C SER A 296 32.60 -3.80 -5.23
N ARG A 297 33.23 -4.05 -6.38
CA ARG A 297 32.54 -4.57 -7.57
C ARG A 297 32.25 -6.07 -7.45
N ASP A 298 33.09 -6.81 -6.75
CA ASP A 298 32.90 -8.24 -6.51
C ASP A 298 32.01 -8.42 -5.28
N CYS A 299 30.76 -8.81 -5.53
CA CYS A 299 29.73 -8.98 -4.51
C CYS A 299 29.09 -10.37 -4.61
N THR A 300 28.87 -11.01 -3.47
CA THR A 300 27.96 -12.15 -3.38
C THR A 300 26.50 -11.70 -3.56
N GLY A 301 25.59 -12.64 -3.81
CA GLY A 301 24.16 -12.32 -3.93
C GLY A 301 23.57 -11.62 -2.69
N ASP A 302 24.02 -11.98 -1.49
CA ASP A 302 23.59 -11.28 -0.27
C ASP A 302 24.22 -9.89 -0.18
N GLN A 303 25.51 -9.73 -0.50
CA GLN A 303 26.15 -8.41 -0.53
C GLN A 303 25.45 -7.46 -1.49
N VAL A 304 25.08 -7.92 -2.69
CA VAL A 304 24.24 -7.15 -3.62
C VAL A 304 22.96 -6.71 -2.92
N GLN A 305 22.20 -7.64 -2.34
CA GLN A 305 20.92 -7.30 -1.70
C GLN A 305 21.07 -6.29 -0.56
N ARG A 306 22.11 -6.39 0.26
CA ARG A 306 22.33 -5.48 1.41
C ARG A 306 22.89 -4.12 1.00
N THR A 307 23.60 -4.05 -0.12
CA THR A 307 24.22 -2.81 -0.64
C THR A 307 23.36 -2.09 -1.68
N THR A 308 22.30 -2.71 -2.20
CA THR A 308 21.28 -2.02 -2.99
C THR A 308 20.47 -1.08 -2.12
N ASN A 309 20.41 0.21 -2.49
CA ASN A 309 19.49 1.17 -1.90
C ASN A 309 18.83 2.06 -2.96
N THR A 310 17.56 1.81 -3.21
CA THR A 310 16.71 2.55 -4.14
C THR A 310 16.37 3.97 -3.69
N ASP A 311 16.32 4.26 -2.37
CA ASP A 311 16.02 5.62 -1.88
C ASP A 311 17.17 6.62 -2.15
N VAL A 312 18.33 6.10 -2.58
CA VAL A 312 19.50 6.87 -3.05
C VAL A 312 19.86 6.58 -4.51
N SER A 313 19.01 5.88 -5.26
CA SER A 313 19.20 5.76 -6.72
C SER A 313 18.91 7.09 -7.42
N TYR A 314 19.43 7.26 -8.63
CA TYR A 314 19.27 8.50 -9.39
C TYR A 314 17.80 8.93 -9.54
N GLY A 315 16.87 7.97 -9.64
CA GLY A 315 15.44 8.24 -9.76
C GLY A 315 14.85 8.85 -8.49
N ALA A 316 15.11 8.22 -7.34
CA ALA A 316 14.64 8.74 -6.05
C ALA A 316 15.29 10.08 -5.69
N LEU A 317 16.59 10.25 -5.99
CA LEU A 317 17.30 11.51 -5.80
C LEU A 317 16.71 12.63 -6.66
N THR A 318 16.42 12.36 -7.94
CA THR A 318 15.83 13.34 -8.88
C THR A 318 14.45 13.77 -8.40
N ALA A 319 13.60 12.82 -7.98
CA ALA A 319 12.29 13.14 -7.44
C ALA A 319 12.38 14.00 -6.17
N ARG A 320 13.32 13.69 -5.27
CA ARG A 320 13.52 14.48 -4.04
C ARG A 320 13.99 15.90 -4.34
N GLN A 321 14.93 16.08 -5.28
CA GLN A 321 15.38 17.41 -5.72
C GLN A 321 14.23 18.24 -6.31
N LEU A 322 13.32 17.59 -7.04
CA LEU A 322 12.15 18.22 -7.63
C LEU A 322 10.96 18.33 -6.67
N ASN A 323 11.07 17.89 -5.42
CA ASN A 323 9.96 17.78 -4.46
C ASN A 323 8.74 17.06 -5.07
N ALA A 324 8.99 15.90 -5.66
CA ALA A 324 7.98 15.05 -6.30
C ALA A 324 7.78 13.75 -5.54
N ASP A 325 6.54 13.28 -5.53
CA ASP A 325 6.24 11.88 -5.24
C ASP A 325 6.76 11.02 -6.39
N TYR A 326 7.18 9.78 -6.08
CA TYR A 326 7.78 8.92 -7.10
C TYR A 326 7.34 7.46 -7.02
N GLN A 327 7.42 6.81 -8.17
CA GLN A 327 7.42 5.35 -8.29
C GLN A 327 8.73 4.89 -8.93
N ILE A 328 9.42 3.94 -8.31
CA ILE A 328 10.54 3.22 -8.92
C ILE A 328 10.05 1.85 -9.35
N ASN A 329 9.59 1.74 -10.59
CA ASN A 329 9.13 0.50 -11.18
C ASN A 329 10.31 -0.18 -11.90
N GLY A 330 11.36 -0.49 -11.13
CA GLY A 330 12.58 -1.14 -11.63
C GLY A 330 12.56 -2.65 -11.45
N TYR A 331 13.13 -3.41 -12.39
CA TYR A 331 13.34 -4.85 -12.25
C TYR A 331 14.73 -5.25 -12.76
N SER A 332 15.64 -5.62 -11.85
CA SER A 332 17.02 -5.98 -12.18
C SER A 332 17.13 -7.13 -13.18
N GLY A 333 18.01 -6.95 -14.18
CA GLY A 333 18.31 -7.97 -15.19
C GLY A 333 17.30 -8.10 -16.34
N LEU A 334 16.11 -7.49 -16.24
CA LEU A 334 15.13 -7.53 -17.33
C LEU A 334 15.33 -6.41 -18.35
N GLY A 335 15.04 -6.71 -19.61
CA GLY A 335 15.05 -5.74 -20.71
C GLY A 335 13.69 -5.59 -21.40
N MET A 336 13.66 -4.83 -22.49
CA MET A 336 12.44 -4.56 -23.24
C MET A 336 11.98 -5.81 -24.01
N VAL A 337 12.90 -6.51 -24.68
CA VAL A 337 12.65 -7.72 -25.48
C VAL A 337 13.58 -8.87 -25.14
N ARG A 338 14.76 -8.58 -24.59
CA ARG A 338 15.78 -9.54 -24.20
C ARG A 338 16.33 -9.15 -22.83
N ASN A 339 16.55 -10.14 -21.97
CA ASN A 339 17.12 -9.92 -20.63
C ASN A 339 18.63 -10.18 -20.64
N TYR A 340 19.29 -9.87 -19.52
CA TYR A 340 20.74 -9.98 -19.39
C TYR A 340 21.23 -11.37 -19.84
N ASN A 341 22.17 -11.38 -20.79
CA ASN A 341 22.74 -12.59 -21.37
C ASN A 341 21.72 -13.61 -21.95
N GLY A 342 20.53 -13.17 -22.33
CA GLY A 342 19.48 -14.05 -22.87
C GLY A 342 18.74 -14.88 -21.80
N GLY A 343 18.90 -14.55 -20.52
CA GLY A 343 18.23 -15.25 -19.42
C GLY A 343 16.70 -15.09 -19.44
N SER A 344 16.00 -16.07 -18.86
CA SER A 344 14.53 -16.04 -18.68
C SER A 344 13.75 -15.61 -19.94
N PRO A 345 13.91 -16.30 -21.08
CA PRO A 345 13.40 -15.87 -22.38
C PRO A 345 11.87 -15.77 -22.46
N ASP A 346 11.14 -16.44 -21.58
CA ASP A 346 9.67 -16.44 -21.55
C ASP A 346 9.07 -15.15 -20.98
N VAL A 347 9.88 -14.28 -20.38
CA VAL A 347 9.45 -13.03 -19.75
C VAL A 347 10.35 -11.86 -20.11
N THR A 348 9.80 -10.65 -20.05
CA THR A 348 10.54 -9.39 -20.22
C THR A 348 10.07 -8.39 -19.18
N TYR A 349 10.68 -7.21 -19.09
CA TYR A 349 10.20 -6.14 -18.20
C TYR A 349 8.69 -5.84 -18.43
N ARG A 350 8.27 -5.85 -19.70
CA ARG A 350 6.87 -5.59 -20.09
C ARG A 350 5.86 -6.58 -19.49
N THR A 351 6.29 -7.81 -19.15
CA THR A 351 5.47 -8.83 -18.47
C THR A 351 5.05 -8.40 -17.06
N TYR A 352 5.88 -7.61 -16.38
CA TYR A 352 5.68 -7.21 -14.99
C TYR A 352 5.14 -5.79 -14.85
N TYR A 353 5.30 -4.94 -15.87
CA TYR A 353 4.96 -3.52 -15.78
C TYR A 353 3.52 -3.23 -15.36
N ASP A 354 2.55 -4.10 -15.60
CA ASP A 354 1.18 -3.82 -15.15
C ASP A 354 0.90 -4.23 -13.70
N ARG A 355 1.79 -4.99 -13.05
CA ARG A 355 1.52 -5.61 -11.74
C ARG A 355 1.66 -4.60 -10.59
N ALA A 356 0.86 -4.79 -9.55
CA ALA A 356 1.12 -4.18 -8.25
C ALA A 356 2.17 -4.98 -7.48
N LEU A 357 2.05 -6.30 -7.52
CA LEU A 357 2.98 -7.26 -6.94
C LEU A 357 3.70 -8.03 -8.05
N GLN A 358 5.02 -7.88 -8.14
CA GLN A 358 5.86 -8.51 -9.17
C GLN A 358 5.74 -10.04 -9.17
N ASN A 359 5.63 -10.65 -7.99
CA ASN A 359 5.53 -12.10 -7.79
C ASN A 359 4.12 -12.68 -7.96
N ALA A 360 3.10 -11.87 -8.29
CA ALA A 360 1.72 -12.35 -8.46
C ALA A 360 1.34 -12.41 -9.96
N PRO A 361 1.34 -13.59 -10.61
CA PRO A 361 0.93 -13.71 -12.01
C PRO A 361 -0.50 -13.24 -12.23
N GLY A 362 -0.73 -12.48 -13.30
CA GLY A 362 -2.06 -11.93 -13.63
C GLY A 362 -2.49 -10.75 -12.77
N ASP A 363 -1.71 -10.36 -11.76
CA ASP A 363 -1.98 -9.16 -10.98
C ASP A 363 -1.90 -7.90 -11.85
N VAL A 364 -2.80 -6.95 -11.61
CA VAL A 364 -2.81 -5.65 -12.29
C VAL A 364 -2.98 -4.57 -11.25
N TRP A 365 -2.04 -3.64 -11.23
CA TRP A 365 -2.08 -2.47 -10.37
C TRP A 365 -3.27 -1.59 -10.71
N GLN A 366 -4.13 -1.43 -9.73
CA GLN A 366 -5.27 -0.53 -9.77
C GLN A 366 -4.77 0.86 -9.38
N ASN A 367 -4.61 1.74 -10.37
CA ASN A 367 -4.28 3.14 -10.10
C ASN A 367 -5.40 3.75 -9.24
N PRO A 368 -5.09 4.34 -8.08
CA PRO A 368 -6.09 4.97 -7.20
C PRO A 368 -6.76 6.22 -7.81
N GLY A 369 -6.40 6.61 -9.04
CA GLY A 369 -6.90 7.80 -9.75
C GLY A 369 -6.14 9.07 -9.40
N THR A 370 -5.46 9.08 -8.24
CA THR A 370 -4.59 10.15 -7.75
C THR A 370 -3.17 10.09 -8.30
N TRP A 371 -2.74 8.97 -8.89
CA TRP A 371 -1.45 8.87 -9.58
C TRP A 371 -1.61 9.25 -11.05
N ARG A 372 -1.09 10.42 -11.41
CA ARG A 372 -1.11 11.06 -12.72
C ARG A 372 0.26 11.73 -12.95
N PRO A 373 1.32 10.94 -13.22
CA PRO A 373 2.66 11.48 -13.33
C PRO A 373 2.75 12.49 -14.46
N GLN A 374 3.27 13.68 -14.15
CA GLN A 374 3.60 14.69 -15.15
C GLN A 374 4.84 14.27 -15.96
N LEU A 375 5.69 13.42 -15.38
CA LEU A 375 6.91 12.92 -15.99
C LEU A 375 7.04 11.40 -15.82
N VAL A 376 7.36 10.71 -16.91
CA VAL A 376 7.80 9.31 -16.89
C VAL A 376 9.20 9.23 -17.50
N VAL A 377 10.14 8.58 -16.81
CA VAL A 377 11.51 8.35 -17.27
C VAL A 377 11.70 6.86 -17.52
N ILE A 378 12.11 6.48 -18.73
CA ILE A 378 12.30 5.08 -19.13
C ILE A 378 13.79 4.85 -19.42
N ASN A 379 14.43 4.01 -18.61
CA ASN A 379 15.82 3.59 -18.77
C ASN A 379 15.87 2.06 -18.90
N LEU A 380 15.57 1.57 -20.10
CA LEU A 380 15.57 0.15 -20.47
C LEU A 380 16.32 -0.04 -21.78
N GLY A 381 17.26 -0.97 -21.82
CA GLY A 381 18.04 -1.31 -23.00
C GLY A 381 19.39 -1.92 -22.67
N THR A 382 19.92 -1.64 -21.47
CA THR A 382 21.18 -2.24 -21.00
C THR A 382 21.14 -3.77 -21.12
N ASN A 383 20.13 -4.41 -20.54
CA ASN A 383 20.03 -5.88 -20.54
C ASN A 383 19.74 -6.48 -21.92
N ASP A 384 19.14 -5.72 -22.82
CA ASP A 384 18.92 -6.16 -24.20
C ASP A 384 20.26 -6.26 -24.95
N PHE A 385 21.17 -5.30 -24.75
CA PHE A 385 22.36 -5.12 -25.60
C PHE A 385 23.73 -5.28 -24.91
N SER A 386 23.82 -5.37 -23.59
CA SER A 386 25.11 -5.39 -22.87
C SER A 386 25.95 -6.66 -23.09
N THR A 387 25.38 -7.67 -23.73
CA THR A 387 26.05 -8.95 -24.05
C THR A 387 25.79 -9.30 -25.50
N ALA A 388 26.73 -10.01 -26.14
CA ALA A 388 26.46 -10.62 -27.43
C ALA A 388 25.25 -11.56 -27.38
N VAL A 389 24.56 -11.70 -28.52
CA VAL A 389 23.50 -12.70 -28.68
C VAL A 389 24.14 -14.08 -28.72
N ASN A 390 23.69 -14.98 -27.84
CA ASN A 390 24.22 -16.32 -27.71
C ASN A 390 23.63 -17.27 -28.77
N PRO A 391 24.36 -18.33 -29.18
CA PRO A 391 23.80 -19.39 -30.00
C PRO A 391 22.55 -20.01 -29.35
N GLY A 392 21.49 -20.18 -30.14
CA GLY A 392 20.20 -20.74 -29.69
C GLY A 392 19.18 -19.71 -29.24
N GLU A 393 19.57 -18.44 -29.09
CA GLU A 393 18.60 -17.35 -28.94
C GLU A 393 17.85 -17.09 -30.26
N PRO A 394 16.59 -16.62 -30.21
CA PRO A 394 15.77 -16.38 -31.41
C PRO A 394 16.18 -15.12 -32.19
N TRP A 395 17.34 -14.54 -31.88
CA TRP A 395 17.74 -13.22 -32.33
C TRP A 395 19.01 -13.27 -33.18
N THR A 396 19.09 -12.33 -34.12
CA THR A 396 20.36 -11.79 -34.63
C THR A 396 20.53 -10.38 -34.06
N PRO A 397 21.72 -9.77 -34.11
CA PRO A 397 21.87 -8.36 -33.69
C PRO A 397 20.85 -7.42 -34.36
N ASP A 398 20.62 -7.57 -35.67
CA ASP A 398 19.68 -6.73 -36.43
C ASP A 398 18.22 -7.01 -36.08
N SER A 399 17.84 -8.29 -35.90
CA SER A 399 16.46 -8.64 -35.54
C SER A 399 16.15 -8.24 -34.10
N LEU A 400 17.12 -8.34 -33.18
CA LEU A 400 17.02 -7.84 -31.81
C LEU A 400 16.82 -6.32 -31.80
N ALA A 401 17.66 -5.59 -32.51
CA ALA A 401 17.56 -4.14 -32.59
C ALA A 401 16.20 -3.68 -33.14
N THR A 402 15.67 -4.38 -34.15
CA THR A 402 14.35 -4.11 -34.73
C THR A 402 13.23 -4.44 -33.74
N ALA A 403 13.26 -5.61 -33.11
CA ALA A 403 12.28 -6.01 -32.11
C ALA A 403 12.26 -5.04 -30.92
N TYR A 404 13.43 -4.63 -30.44
CA TYR A 404 13.60 -3.65 -29.37
C TYR A 404 12.94 -2.31 -29.71
N ARG A 405 13.23 -1.73 -30.89
CA ARG A 405 12.64 -0.44 -31.29
C ARG A 405 11.12 -0.51 -31.38
N ASN A 406 10.58 -1.57 -31.96
CA ASN A 406 9.13 -1.77 -32.06
C ASN A 406 8.50 -1.89 -30.67
N ALA A 407 9.04 -2.77 -29.82
CA ALA A 407 8.53 -2.99 -28.47
C ALA A 407 8.63 -1.74 -27.58
N TYR A 408 9.69 -0.95 -27.71
CA TYR A 408 9.84 0.31 -26.97
C TYR A 408 8.82 1.34 -27.46
N GLY A 409 8.63 1.48 -28.78
CA GLY A 409 7.59 2.35 -29.35
C GLY A 409 6.19 1.98 -28.87
N ASP A 410 5.85 0.69 -28.87
CA ASP A 410 4.58 0.16 -28.34
C ASP A 410 4.43 0.43 -26.85
N PHE A 411 5.52 0.31 -26.10
CA PHE A 411 5.53 0.58 -24.66
C PHE A 411 5.29 2.07 -24.37
N ILE A 412 5.90 2.99 -25.13
CA ILE A 412 5.59 4.42 -25.05
C ILE A 412 4.12 4.69 -25.38
N GLN A 413 3.58 4.05 -26.44
CA GLN A 413 2.17 4.17 -26.79
C GLN A 413 1.25 3.67 -25.65
N LYS A 414 1.62 2.57 -24.99
CA LYS A 414 0.90 2.06 -23.81
C LYS A 414 0.89 3.08 -22.67
N LEU A 415 2.04 3.70 -22.36
CA LEU A 415 2.13 4.75 -21.36
C LEU A 415 1.29 5.98 -21.72
N ARG A 416 1.30 6.36 -23.00
CA ARG A 416 0.47 7.44 -23.53
C ARG A 416 -1.03 7.15 -23.36
N THR A 417 -1.47 5.91 -23.62
CA THR A 417 -2.85 5.48 -23.35
C THR A 417 -3.18 5.51 -21.86
N ARG A 418 -2.23 5.14 -20.99
CA ARG A 418 -2.44 5.10 -19.53
C ARG A 418 -2.52 6.49 -18.90
N TYR A 419 -1.66 7.42 -19.29
CA TYR A 419 -1.53 8.72 -18.62
C TYR A 419 -2.02 9.93 -19.44
N GLY A 420 -2.25 9.75 -20.75
CA GLY A 420 -2.71 10.80 -21.64
C GLY A 420 -1.59 11.71 -22.16
N ALA A 421 -1.95 12.68 -22.99
CA ALA A 421 -1.00 13.55 -23.69
C ALA A 421 -0.27 14.56 -22.79
N GLY A 422 -0.79 14.84 -21.59
CA GLY A 422 -0.19 15.78 -20.64
C GLY A 422 1.11 15.29 -19.99
N THR A 423 1.36 13.98 -20.00
CA THR A 423 2.59 13.41 -19.42
C THR A 423 3.77 13.56 -20.36
N THR A 424 4.86 14.16 -19.90
CA THR A 424 6.12 14.13 -20.64
C THR A 424 6.80 12.76 -20.43
N ILE A 425 7.26 12.13 -21.52
CA ILE A 425 7.96 10.85 -21.45
C ILE A 425 9.41 11.08 -21.88
N VAL A 426 10.36 10.84 -20.97
CA VAL A 426 11.80 10.90 -21.25
C VAL A 426 12.29 9.48 -21.47
N ALA A 427 12.69 9.16 -22.69
CA ALA A 427 13.34 7.90 -23.04
C ALA A 427 14.86 8.10 -22.98
N VAL A 428 15.50 7.35 -22.07
CA VAL A 428 16.93 7.40 -21.81
C VAL A 428 17.65 6.46 -22.77
N GLY A 429 18.66 6.97 -23.47
CA GLY A 429 19.58 6.17 -24.28
C GLY A 429 20.99 6.23 -23.73
N ALA A 430 21.68 5.08 -23.66
CA ALA A 430 23.06 4.99 -23.21
C ALA A 430 23.83 3.95 -24.05
N GLY A 431 25.16 4.10 -24.13
CA GLY A 431 26.06 3.13 -24.76
C GLY A 431 25.56 2.58 -26.10
N GLN A 432 25.48 1.25 -26.20
CA GLN A 432 25.14 0.54 -27.44
C GLN A 432 23.69 0.73 -27.91
N PHE A 433 22.77 1.13 -27.02
CA PHE A 433 21.35 1.26 -27.34
C PHE A 433 20.88 2.70 -27.55
N ALA A 434 21.76 3.69 -27.34
CA ALA A 434 21.47 5.12 -27.48
C ALA A 434 20.85 5.47 -28.84
N GLY A 435 21.46 4.99 -29.93
CA GLY A 435 20.96 5.23 -31.29
C GLY A 435 19.58 4.61 -31.54
N HIS A 436 19.27 3.46 -30.93
CA HIS A 436 17.96 2.82 -31.07
C HIS A 436 16.87 3.62 -30.34
N VAL A 437 17.14 4.09 -29.13
CA VAL A 437 16.19 4.93 -28.37
C VAL A 437 15.96 6.26 -29.09
N GLN A 438 17.01 6.87 -29.63
CA GLN A 438 16.89 8.10 -30.42
C GLN A 438 15.97 7.90 -31.65
N GLN A 439 16.10 6.77 -32.35
CA GLN A 439 15.21 6.41 -33.47
C GLN A 439 13.76 6.19 -33.02
N VAL A 440 13.54 5.54 -31.87
CA VAL A 440 12.19 5.36 -31.29
C VAL A 440 11.55 6.71 -30.97
N VAL A 441 12.27 7.59 -30.29
CA VAL A 441 11.77 8.94 -29.95
C VAL A 441 11.46 9.72 -31.22
N LYS A 442 12.34 9.68 -32.22
CA LYS A 442 12.10 10.33 -33.51
C LYS A 442 10.82 9.81 -34.16
N ALA A 443 10.64 8.48 -34.25
CA ALA A 443 9.45 7.88 -34.84
C ALA A 443 8.15 8.29 -34.10
N ARG A 444 8.19 8.39 -32.77
CA ARG A 444 7.06 8.88 -31.96
C ARG A 444 6.73 10.35 -32.25
N ASN A 445 7.75 11.21 -32.34
CA ASN A 445 7.59 12.61 -32.66
C ASN A 445 7.08 12.82 -34.10
N ASP A 446 7.59 12.07 -35.07
CA ASP A 446 7.13 12.09 -36.47
C ASP A 446 5.65 11.64 -36.57
N ALA A 447 5.21 10.75 -35.67
CA ALA A 447 3.81 10.33 -35.53
C ALA A 447 2.93 11.32 -34.72
N GLY A 448 3.46 12.50 -34.36
CA GLY A 448 2.73 13.58 -33.70
C GLY A 448 2.81 13.60 -32.16
N ASP A 449 3.47 12.63 -31.52
CA ASP A 449 3.62 12.60 -30.05
C ASP A 449 4.83 13.43 -29.61
N SER A 450 4.71 14.75 -29.77
CA SER A 450 5.74 15.71 -29.35
C SER A 450 5.93 15.81 -27.84
N GLY A 451 5.31 14.95 -27.03
CA GLY A 451 5.56 14.84 -25.58
C GLY A 451 6.67 13.84 -25.22
N VAL A 452 7.26 13.16 -26.22
CA VAL A 452 8.36 12.20 -26.03
C VAL A 452 9.71 12.91 -26.23
N ARG A 453 10.62 12.73 -25.27
CA ARG A 453 11.93 13.39 -25.21
C ARG A 453 13.02 12.34 -25.16
N TYR A 454 14.07 12.55 -25.94
CA TYR A 454 15.28 11.76 -25.87
C TYR A 454 16.25 12.41 -24.90
N TRP A 455 16.81 11.62 -23.98
CA TRP A 455 17.93 12.04 -23.17
C TRP A 455 19.07 11.04 -23.33
N PHE A 456 20.23 11.53 -23.76
CA PHE A 456 21.45 10.72 -23.78
C PHE A 456 22.08 10.75 -22.39
N LEU A 457 22.18 9.58 -21.77
CA LEU A 457 22.90 9.41 -20.53
C LEU A 457 24.39 9.22 -20.84
N ASP A 458 25.13 10.31 -20.72
CA ASP A 458 26.58 10.33 -20.83
C ASP A 458 27.23 9.67 -19.61
N ASP A 459 28.14 8.73 -19.85
CA ASP A 459 28.89 7.99 -18.82
C ASP A 459 30.17 8.71 -18.38
N SER A 460 30.50 9.86 -19.00
CA SER A 460 31.65 10.64 -18.62
C SER A 460 31.63 11.00 -17.12
N GLY A 461 32.73 10.70 -16.42
CA GLY A 461 32.89 11.00 -15.00
C GLY A 461 32.16 10.07 -14.03
N LEU A 462 31.51 9.00 -14.52
CA LEU A 462 30.97 7.94 -13.66
C LEU A 462 32.08 6.93 -13.30
N ASP A 463 32.05 6.38 -12.08
CA ASP A 463 33.08 5.50 -11.52
C ASP A 463 32.75 4.00 -11.63
N PHE A 464 31.47 3.65 -11.73
CA PHE A 464 30.95 2.28 -11.79
C PHE A 464 31.50 1.38 -10.68
N LEU A 465 31.63 1.91 -9.46
CA LEU A 465 32.19 1.19 -8.31
C LEU A 465 31.15 0.35 -7.54
N GLY A 466 29.86 0.42 -7.91
CA GLY A 466 28.84 -0.47 -7.39
C GLY A 466 29.08 -1.93 -7.76
N CYS A 467 28.32 -2.85 -7.14
CA CYS A 467 28.43 -4.28 -7.42
C CYS A 467 28.30 -4.58 -8.92
N ALA A 468 29.10 -5.52 -9.42
CA ALA A 468 29.11 -5.94 -10.83
C ALA A 468 29.19 -4.76 -11.82
N TRP A 469 30.05 -3.77 -11.51
CA TRP A 469 30.25 -2.57 -12.33
C TRP A 469 28.97 -1.73 -12.54
N HIS A 470 28.02 -1.79 -11.61
CA HIS A 470 26.86 -0.89 -11.60
C HIS A 470 27.23 0.48 -11.05
N TYR A 471 26.31 1.44 -11.19
CA TYR A 471 26.43 2.77 -10.61
C TYR A 471 26.70 2.70 -9.11
N SER A 472 27.69 3.48 -8.66
CA SER A 472 27.85 3.78 -7.24
C SER A 472 26.87 4.85 -6.77
N ALA A 473 26.79 5.10 -5.47
CA ALA A 473 26.05 6.22 -4.90
C ALA A 473 26.54 7.59 -5.42
N HIS A 474 27.81 7.70 -5.78
CA HIS A 474 28.36 8.89 -6.43
C HIS A 474 27.76 9.04 -7.83
N ASP A 475 27.77 7.97 -8.62
CA ASP A 475 27.21 7.97 -9.98
C ASP A 475 25.73 8.30 -9.96
N ASP A 476 24.94 7.67 -9.07
CA ASP A 476 23.51 7.94 -8.92
C ASP A 476 23.25 9.44 -8.66
N ARG A 477 24.11 10.11 -7.88
CA ARG A 477 24.01 11.56 -7.63
C ARG A 477 24.35 12.39 -8.87
N VAL A 478 25.45 12.06 -9.56
CA VAL A 478 25.84 12.75 -10.81
C VAL A 478 24.74 12.62 -11.87
N ILE A 479 24.17 11.42 -12.02
CA ILE A 479 23.07 11.15 -12.95
C ILE A 479 21.83 11.94 -12.56
N SER A 480 21.50 11.97 -11.26
CA SER A 480 20.38 12.75 -10.74
C SER A 480 20.53 14.24 -11.05
N ASP A 481 21.70 14.84 -10.83
CA ASP A 481 21.94 16.26 -11.10
C ASP A 481 21.82 16.59 -12.59
N ARG A 482 22.34 15.70 -13.45
CA ARG A 482 22.24 15.84 -14.92
C ARG A 482 20.80 15.70 -15.40
N LEU A 483 20.07 14.71 -14.86
CA LEU A 483 18.67 14.47 -15.22
C LEU A 483 17.78 15.62 -14.73
N SER A 484 17.95 16.10 -13.50
CA SER A 484 17.25 17.28 -12.97
C SER A 484 17.49 18.51 -13.83
N SER A 485 18.74 18.74 -14.25
CA SER A 485 19.09 19.86 -15.15
C SER A 485 18.42 19.74 -16.52
N PHE A 486 18.36 18.52 -17.08
CA PHE A 486 17.65 18.26 -18.32
C PHE A 486 16.13 18.49 -18.18
N ILE A 487 15.53 17.97 -17.11
CA ILE A 487 14.10 18.12 -16.80
C ILE A 487 13.71 19.59 -16.63
N ALA A 488 14.58 20.41 -16.01
CA ALA A 488 14.34 21.85 -15.84
C ALA A 488 14.19 22.60 -17.16
N GLY A 489 14.75 22.08 -18.27
CA GLY A 489 14.60 22.63 -19.61
C GLY A 489 13.35 22.15 -20.37
N LEU A 490 12.57 21.22 -19.81
CA LEU A 490 11.39 20.67 -20.47
C LEU A 490 10.13 21.49 -20.14
N PRO A 491 9.19 21.65 -21.09
CA PRO A 491 7.93 22.36 -20.86
C PRO A 491 6.90 21.47 -20.12
N ILE A 492 7.23 21.04 -18.90
CA ILE A 492 6.37 20.19 -18.07
C ILE A 492 5.38 21.07 -17.30
N GLY A 493 4.08 20.83 -17.49
CA GLY A 493 3.04 21.39 -16.64
C GLY A 493 2.96 20.62 -15.33
N TRP A 494 3.72 21.05 -14.32
CA TRP A 494 3.74 20.45 -12.99
C TRP A 494 2.41 20.55 -12.25
#